data_AF-A0A972X3X3-F1
#
_entry.id   AF-A0A972X3X3-F1
#
_cell.length_a   1.000
_cell.length_b   1.000
_cell.length_c   1.000
_cell.angle_alpha   90.00
_cell.angle_beta   90.00
_cell.angle_gamma   90.00
#
_symmetry.space_group_name_H-M   'P 1'
#
loop_
_entity.id
_entity.type
_entity.pdbx_description
1 polymer ?
#
loop_
_entity_poly.entity_id
_entity_poly.type
_entity_poly.pdbx_seq_one_letter_code
_entity_poly.pdbx_strand_id
1 'polypeptide(L)'
;MKSCGSCHADIFVNATDAFKESFHFNQCPHCSSAHLYRQKDFNRKLGISLMAIGIILSFFTYGISLLLVTVIDWWLYKRVGDVGCCYRCQSQFRLSPEVEALPSFDLELYDYYQNLRP
;
A
#
# COMPACT_ATOMS: atom_id res chain seq x y z
N MET A 1 14.09 -12.82 3.74
CA MET A 1 14.21 -11.58 4.54
C MET A 1 14.17 -10.39 3.60
N LYS A 2 13.26 -9.44 3.85
CA LYS A 2 13.40 -8.11 3.24
C LYS A 2 14.20 -7.30 4.27
N SER A 3 15.23 -6.59 3.84
CA SER A 3 16.02 -5.67 4.64
C SER A 3 15.61 -4.25 4.22
N CYS A 4 15.57 -3.31 5.17
CA CYS A 4 15.32 -1.92 4.80
C CYS A 4 16.59 -1.26 4.26
N GLY A 5 16.50 -0.71 3.06
CA GLY A 5 17.61 0.02 2.41
C GLY A 5 18.02 1.32 3.11
N SER A 6 17.35 1.76 4.17
CA SER A 6 17.68 3.00 4.89
C SER A 6 18.34 2.80 6.26
N CYS A 7 18.20 1.63 6.90
CA CYS A 7 18.81 1.40 8.22
C CYS A 7 19.33 -0.04 8.43
N HIS A 8 19.25 -0.90 7.41
CA HIS A 8 19.73 -2.29 7.45
C HIS A 8 19.17 -3.15 8.60
N ALA A 9 18.09 -2.72 9.26
CA ALA A 9 17.43 -3.52 10.30
C ALA A 9 16.58 -4.65 9.69
N ASP A 10 16.56 -5.79 10.37
CA ASP A 10 15.77 -6.97 9.99
C ASP A 10 14.26 -6.69 10.11
N ILE A 11 13.53 -6.91 9.01
CA ILE A 11 12.10 -6.66 8.93
C ILE A 11 11.33 -7.78 9.62
N PHE A 12 10.76 -7.49 10.80
CA PHE A 12 9.74 -8.34 11.41
C PHE A 12 8.41 -8.16 10.66
N VAL A 13 8.00 -9.21 9.92
CA VAL A 13 6.78 -9.24 9.10
C VAL A 13 5.51 -9.47 9.95
N ASN A 14 5.65 -9.80 11.23
CA ASN A 14 4.53 -10.00 12.17
C ASN A 14 4.54 -8.90 13.23
N ALA A 15 4.04 -7.72 12.87
CA ALA A 15 3.78 -6.67 13.85
C ALA A 15 2.57 -6.98 14.75
N THR A 16 1.77 -8.01 14.43
CA THR A 16 0.52 -8.36 15.14
C THR A 16 0.70 -8.56 16.65
N ASP A 17 1.84 -9.11 17.08
CA ASP A 17 2.09 -9.41 18.50
C ASP A 17 2.71 -8.24 19.27
N ALA A 18 3.37 -7.29 18.58
CA ALA A 18 3.93 -6.08 19.19
C ALA A 18 2.89 -4.98 19.44
N PHE A 19 1.69 -5.09 18.84
CA PHE A 19 0.59 -4.13 18.99
C PHE A 19 -0.11 -4.17 20.36
N LYS A 20 0.14 -5.19 21.20
CA LYS A 20 -0.77 -5.50 22.30
C LYS A 20 -0.57 -4.70 23.59
N GLU A 21 0.60 -4.09 23.82
CA GLU A 21 0.89 -3.59 25.18
C GLU A 21 1.06 -2.09 25.37
N SER A 22 1.69 -1.33 24.48
CA SER A 22 1.78 0.15 24.66
C SER A 22 2.73 0.74 23.64
N PHE A 23 2.22 1.24 22.51
CA PHE A 23 2.99 2.24 21.76
C PHE A 23 2.05 3.14 20.99
N HIS A 24 2.17 4.45 21.22
CA HIS A 24 1.42 5.46 20.52
C HIS A 24 1.60 5.28 19.00
N PHE A 25 0.50 5.10 18.27
CA PHE A 25 0.39 4.97 16.81
C PHE A 25 0.90 6.21 16.01
N ASN A 26 1.66 7.08 16.65
CA ASN A 26 2.27 8.26 16.07
C ASN A 26 3.68 8.02 15.56
N GLN A 27 4.21 6.78 15.56
CA GLN A 27 5.58 6.53 15.11
C GLN A 27 5.72 5.19 14.39
N CYS A 28 6.48 5.19 13.29
CA CYS A 28 6.85 3.99 12.58
C CYS A 28 7.75 3.09 13.45
N PRO A 29 7.43 1.79 13.66
CA PRO A 29 8.26 0.88 14.48
C PRO A 29 9.66 0.64 13.90
N HIS A 30 9.88 1.02 12.64
CA HIS A 30 11.13 0.79 11.93
C HIS A 30 12.08 1.99 11.95
N CYS A 31 11.56 3.22 11.87
CA CYS A 31 12.37 4.45 11.81
C CYS A 31 11.93 5.54 12.78
N SER A 32 10.99 5.23 13.66
CA SER A 32 10.38 6.11 14.68
C SER A 32 9.80 7.42 14.10
N SER A 33 9.60 7.50 12.78
CA SER A 33 9.05 8.69 12.14
C SER A 33 7.56 8.83 12.41
N ALA A 34 7.09 10.03 12.72
CA ALA A 34 5.67 10.31 12.93
C ALA A 34 4.85 10.50 11.66
N HIS A 35 5.52 10.56 10.51
CA HIS A 35 4.88 10.79 9.23
C HIS A 35 4.45 9.46 8.61
N LEU A 36 3.17 9.17 8.73
CA LEU A 36 2.47 8.01 8.18
C LEU A 36 1.34 8.49 7.27
N TYR A 37 1.06 7.75 6.20
CA TYR A 37 -0.06 8.03 5.29
C TYR A 37 -0.83 6.76 4.96
N ARG A 38 -2.10 6.95 4.58
CA ARG A 38 -2.94 5.85 4.11
C ARG A 38 -2.83 5.69 2.60
N GLN A 39 -2.68 4.45 2.14
CA GLN A 39 -2.68 4.08 0.73
C GLN A 39 -3.56 2.85 0.50
N LYS A 40 -4.23 2.78 -0.64
CA LYS A 40 -5.00 1.59 -1.04
C LYS A 40 -4.04 0.43 -1.34
N ASP A 41 -4.24 -0.74 -0.75
CA ASP A 41 -3.39 -1.92 -0.99
C ASP A 41 -3.74 -2.60 -2.31
N PHE A 42 -3.47 -1.92 -3.42
CA PHE A 42 -3.73 -2.51 -4.72
C PHE A 42 -2.69 -3.59 -5.01
N ASN A 43 -3.12 -4.85 -4.90
CA ASN A 43 -2.26 -5.97 -5.24
C ASN A 43 -1.92 -5.91 -6.73
N ARG A 44 -0.65 -5.63 -7.04
CA ARG A 44 -0.13 -5.56 -8.41
C ARG A 44 -0.50 -6.79 -9.25
N LYS A 45 -0.60 -7.98 -8.63
CA LYS A 45 -1.02 -9.21 -9.33
C LYS A 45 -2.47 -9.12 -9.82
N LEU A 46 -3.38 -8.52 -9.05
CA LEU A 46 -4.79 -8.38 -9.42
C LEU A 46 -4.94 -7.49 -10.65
N GLY A 47 -4.31 -6.30 -10.63
CA GLY A 47 -4.32 -5.40 -11.79
C GLY A 47 -3.76 -6.03 -13.05
N ILE A 48 -2.60 -6.70 -12.94
CA ILE A 48 -1.99 -7.39 -14.10
C ILE A 48 -2.91 -8.50 -14.62
N SER A 49 -3.55 -9.27 -13.72
CA SER A 49 -4.46 -10.35 -14.12
C SER A 49 -5.68 -9.84 -14.87
N LEU A 50 -6.32 -8.76 -14.40
CA LEU A 50 -7.46 -8.12 -15.05
C LEU A 50 -7.06 -7.54 -16.42
N MET A 51 -5.90 -6.88 -16.50
CA MET A 51 -5.41 -6.33 -17.75
C MET A 51 -5.14 -7.44 -18.79
N ALA A 52 -4.51 -8.54 -18.39
CA ALA A 52 -4.26 -9.68 -19.27
C ALA A 52 -5.56 -10.31 -19.79
N ILE A 53 -6.55 -10.50 -18.91
CA ILE A 53 -7.88 -11.02 -19.27
C ILE A 53 -8.57 -10.09 -20.28
N GLY A 54 -8.52 -8.77 -20.05
CA GLY A 54 -9.09 -7.78 -20.96
C GLY A 54 -8.46 -7.82 -22.35
N ILE A 55 -7.13 -7.95 -22.45
CA ILE A 55 -6.43 -8.04 -23.74
C ILE A 55 -6.87 -9.28 -24.53
N ILE A 56 -6.91 -10.44 -23.87
CA ILE A 56 -7.28 -11.72 -24.52
C ILE A 56 -8.73 -11.66 -25.00
N LEU A 57 -9.65 -11.20 -24.14
CA LEU A 57 -11.08 -11.12 -24.48
C LEU A 57 -11.38 -10.04 -25.53
N SER A 58 -10.60 -8.95 -25.56
CA SER A 58 -10.81 -7.85 -26.50
C SER A 58 -10.64 -8.32 -27.95
N PHE A 59 -9.73 -9.27 -28.20
CA PHE A 59 -9.54 -9.83 -29.54
C PHE A 59 -10.78 -10.56 -30.06
N PHE A 60 -11.50 -11.27 -29.20
CA PHE A 60 -12.69 -12.05 -29.58
C PHE A 60 -13.99 -11.23 -29.64
N THR A 61 -14.07 -10.13 -28.89
CA THR A 61 -15.34 -9.41 -28.63
C THR A 61 -15.39 -7.99 -29.21
N TYR A 62 -14.43 -7.63 -30.07
CA TYR A 62 -14.33 -6.28 -30.67
C TYR A 62 -14.39 -5.14 -29.62
N GLY A 63 -13.82 -5.37 -28.44
CA GLY A 63 -13.69 -4.35 -27.38
C GLY A 63 -14.84 -4.25 -26.37
N ILE A 64 -15.97 -4.96 -26.53
CA ILE A 64 -17.07 -4.96 -25.53
C ILE A 64 -16.60 -5.50 -24.18
N SER A 65 -15.70 -6.48 -24.18
CA SER A 65 -15.11 -7.04 -22.96
C SER A 65 -14.37 -6.01 -22.10
N LEU A 66 -13.86 -4.91 -22.68
CA LEU A 66 -13.19 -3.85 -21.92
C LEU A 66 -14.15 -3.15 -20.96
N LEU A 67 -15.41 -3.00 -21.37
CA LEU A 67 -16.46 -2.39 -20.54
C LEU A 67 -16.73 -3.27 -19.31
N LEU A 68 -16.85 -4.59 -19.51
CA LEU A 68 -17.01 -5.55 -18.42
C LEU A 68 -15.80 -5.57 -17.48
N VAL A 69 -14.59 -5.59 -18.02
CA VAL A 69 -13.35 -5.56 -17.23
C VAL A 69 -13.26 -4.26 -16.41
N THR A 70 -13.67 -3.12 -16.96
CA THR A 70 -13.69 -1.84 -16.24
C THR A 70 -14.68 -1.86 -15.08
N VAL A 71 -15.86 -2.47 -15.24
CA VAL A 71 -16.84 -2.62 -14.15
C VAL A 71 -16.29 -3.52 -13.05
N ILE A 72 -15.63 -4.62 -13.42
CA ILE A 72 -14.99 -5.53 -12.47
C ILE A 72 -13.86 -4.84 -11.72
N ASP A 73 -13.01 -4.09 -12.43
CA ASP A 73 -11.91 -3.33 -11.83
C ASP A 73 -12.43 -2.31 -10.82
N TRP A 74 -13.49 -1.57 -11.16
CA TRP A 74 -14.12 -0.63 -10.22
C TRP A 74 -14.70 -1.32 -8.97
N TRP A 75 -15.35 -2.47 -9.14
CA TRP A 75 -15.85 -3.26 -8.01
C TRP A 75 -14.72 -3.77 -7.12
N LEU A 76 -13.63 -4.23 -7.73
CA LEU A 76 -12.44 -4.68 -7.05
C LEU A 76 -11.77 -3.52 -6.28
N TYR A 77 -11.65 -2.35 -6.91
CA TYR A 77 -11.10 -1.13 -6.30
C TYR A 77 -11.86 -0.74 -5.02
N LYS A 78 -13.19 -0.89 -5.01
CA LYS A 78 -14.00 -0.66 -3.80
C LYS A 78 -13.74 -1.67 -2.69
N ARG A 79 -13.35 -2.90 -3.04
CA ARG A 79 -13.06 -3.99 -2.08
C ARG A 79 -11.64 -3.97 -1.54
N VAL A 80 -10.72 -3.29 -2.21
CA VAL A 80 -9.32 -3.21 -1.77
C VAL A 80 -9.26 -2.43 -0.46
N GLY A 81 -8.68 -3.07 0.56
CA GLY A 81 -8.47 -2.47 1.87
C GLY A 81 -7.38 -1.41 1.86
N ASP A 82 -7.43 -0.54 2.86
CA ASP A 82 -6.41 0.49 3.08
C ASP A 82 -5.25 -0.06 3.92
N VAL A 83 -4.03 0.42 3.62
CA VAL A 83 -2.80 0.13 4.36
C VAL A 83 -2.12 1.43 4.79
N GLY A 84 -1.49 1.39 5.96
CA GLY A 84 -0.65 2.49 6.42
C GLY A 84 0.77 2.35 5.87
N CYS A 85 1.31 3.41 5.31
CA CYS A 85 2.66 3.47 4.76
C CYS A 85 3.48 4.57 5.48
N CYS A 86 4.76 4.32 5.68
CA CYS A 86 5.69 5.33 6.21
C CYS A 86 6.37 6.08 5.07
N TYR A 87 6.41 7.43 5.13
CA TYR A 87 7.07 8.24 4.10
C TYR A 87 8.59 7.99 4.01
N ARG A 88 9.25 7.75 5.14
CA ARG A 88 10.71 7.59 5.19
C ARG A 88 11.17 6.23 4.70
N CYS A 89 10.73 5.16 5.37
CA CYS A 89 11.21 3.79 5.12
C CYS A 89 10.32 2.96 4.20
N GLN A 90 9.15 3.48 3.77
CA GLN A 90 8.23 2.80 2.86
C GLN A 90 7.72 1.45 3.36
N SER A 91 7.78 1.22 4.68
CA SER A 91 7.21 0.04 5.32
C SER A 91 5.69 0.11 5.29
N GLN A 92 5.05 -0.98 4.88
CA GLN A 92 3.59 -1.12 4.80
C GLN A 92 3.08 -1.87 6.02
N PHE A 93 2.06 -1.32 6.67
CA PHE A 93 1.40 -1.88 7.84
C PHE A 93 -0.05 -2.23 7.48
N ARG A 94 -0.38 -3.52 7.58
CA ARG A 94 -1.72 -4.08 7.39
C ARG A 94 -2.34 -4.28 8.78
N LEU A 95 -3.62 -3.97 8.94
CA LEU A 95 -4.44 -4.19 10.16
C LEU A 95 -4.17 -3.23 11.33
N SER A 96 -4.75 -2.03 11.29
CA SER A 96 -5.35 -1.48 12.50
C SER A 96 -6.57 -0.61 12.14
N PRO A 97 -7.65 -0.61 12.96
CA PRO A 97 -8.77 0.32 12.79
C PRO A 97 -8.31 1.79 12.85
N GLU A 98 -7.14 2.06 13.43
CA GLU A 98 -6.46 3.36 13.44
C GLU A 98 -5.93 3.80 12.05
N VAL A 99 -5.68 2.88 11.11
CA VAL A 99 -5.18 3.21 9.75
C VAL A 99 -6.19 4.07 9.00
N GLU A 100 -7.49 3.92 9.28
CA GLU A 100 -8.53 4.69 8.62
C GLU A 100 -8.49 6.18 9.05
N ALA A 101 -7.95 6.47 10.24
CA ALA A 101 -7.75 7.81 10.77
C ALA A 101 -6.46 8.50 10.29
N LEU A 102 -5.59 7.79 9.56
CA LEU A 102 -4.38 8.39 8.99
C LEU A 102 -4.72 9.36 7.87
N PRO A 103 -3.91 10.44 7.71
CA PRO A 103 -4.08 11.37 6.60
C PRO A 103 -3.82 10.66 5.25
N SER A 104 -4.44 11.20 4.21
CA SER A 104 -4.14 10.80 2.83
C SER A 104 -2.70 11.10 2.46
N PHE A 105 -2.25 10.47 1.38
CA PHE A 105 -0.94 10.74 0.78
C PHE A 105 -0.76 12.23 0.44
N ASP A 106 0.40 12.77 0.81
CA ASP A 106 0.87 14.13 0.56
C ASP A 106 2.15 14.06 -0.28
N LEU A 107 2.11 14.70 -1.44
CA LEU A 107 3.21 14.66 -2.42
C LEU A 107 4.42 15.46 -1.93
N GLU A 108 4.21 16.61 -1.27
CA GLU A 108 5.32 17.46 -0.82
C GLU A 108 6.16 16.73 0.23
N LEU A 109 5.46 16.06 1.15
CA LEU A 109 6.09 15.27 2.20
C LEU A 109 6.86 14.07 1.62
N TYR A 110 6.30 13.43 0.61
CA TYR A 110 6.95 12.32 -0.09
C TYR A 110 8.25 12.78 -0.77
N ASP A 111 8.22 13.89 -1.51
CA ASP A 111 9.39 14.44 -2.21
C ASP A 111 10.46 14.89 -1.22
N TYR A 112 10.08 15.50 -0.10
CA TYR A 112 10.99 15.84 0.99
C TYR A 112 11.76 14.62 1.51
N TYR A 113 11.04 13.54 1.83
CA TYR A 113 11.68 12.30 2.30
C TYR A 113 12.48 11.56 1.23
N GLN A 114 12.12 11.73 -0.04
CA GLN A 114 12.89 11.20 -1.16
C GLN A 114 14.24 11.90 -1.30
N ASN A 115 14.28 13.23 -1.17
CA ASN A 115 15.52 14.02 -1.25
C ASN A 115 16.45 13.81 -0.04
N LEU A 116 15.91 13.38 1.10
CA LEU A 116 16.69 13.02 2.30
C LEU A 116 17.28 11.61 2.26
N ARG A 117 16.89 10.77 1.29
CA ARG A 117 17.40 9.40 1.17
C ARG A 117 18.80 9.46 0.51
N PRO A 118 19.86 9.01 1.19
CA PRO A 118 21.22 9.03 0.63
C PRO A 118 21.39 8.09 -0.57
#